data_AF-A0A841HV67-F1
#
_entry.id   AF-A0A841HV67-F1
#
_cell.length_a   1.000
_cell.length_b   1.000
_cell.length_c   1.000
_cell.angle_alpha   90.00
_cell.angle_beta   90.00
_cell.angle_gamma   90.00
#
_symmetry.space_group_name_H-M   'P 1'
#
loop_
_entity.id
_entity.type
_entity.pdbx_description
1 polymer ?
#
loop_
_entity_poly.entity_id
_entity_poly.type
_entity_poly.pdbx_seq_one_letter_code
_entity_poly.pdbx_strand_id
1 'polypeptide(L)'
;MSAPLKLTYRVALPDSRERVFNLQLDHDTAQLTSAPDPNPPAWTELPFHQCAGCPLDAAKTKHCPAALHLASIIDGFADLVSYDTVRVTVESEERSVIATLSAQQALASLMGLIMASSGCPRTAVFRPMARFHLPFSSESETAYRVAAMYLVAQHFKARDGGTADLDLKNLESVYHGMHAVNRGMAQRLRAASRQDAIVNAIVLLDVYSSLVPAAIHEILDEIKPAFAALLSEPS
;
A
#
# COMPACT_ATOMS: atom_id res chain seq x y z
N MET A 1 -15.40 -19.40 9.84
CA MET A 1 -14.65 -18.52 8.91
C MET A 1 -15.29 -17.14 9.01
N SER A 2 -14.50 -16.12 9.34
CA SER A 2 -14.97 -14.74 9.45
C SER A 2 -15.38 -14.21 8.07
N ALA A 3 -16.31 -13.25 8.02
CA ALA A 3 -16.70 -12.63 6.75
C ALA A 3 -15.52 -11.84 6.16
N PRO A 4 -15.35 -11.81 4.82
CA PRO A 4 -14.27 -11.06 4.18
C PRO A 4 -14.45 -9.56 4.40
N LEU A 5 -13.33 -8.84 4.53
CA LEU A 5 -13.33 -7.38 4.60
C LEU A 5 -13.65 -6.84 3.20
N LYS A 6 -14.63 -5.94 3.12
CA LYS A 6 -15.03 -5.31 1.86
C LYS A 6 -14.62 -3.84 1.86
N LEU A 7 -13.95 -3.42 0.79
CA LEU A 7 -13.64 -2.02 0.55
C LEU A 7 -14.09 -1.61 -0.85
N THR A 8 -14.80 -0.49 -0.95
CA THR A 8 -15.27 0.06 -2.23
C THR A 8 -14.66 1.43 -2.44
N TYR A 9 -13.89 1.58 -3.51
CA TYR A 9 -13.43 2.89 -3.99
C TYR A 9 -14.36 3.38 -5.09
N ARG A 10 -14.91 4.57 -4.92
CA ARG A 10 -15.67 5.30 -5.94
C ARG A 10 -14.90 6.56 -6.30
N VAL A 11 -14.50 6.67 -7.56
CA VAL A 11 -13.75 7.81 -8.09
C VAL A 11 -14.66 8.53 -9.07
N ALA A 12 -15.09 9.75 -8.71
CA ALA A 12 -15.79 10.65 -9.61
C ALA A 12 -14.77 11.38 -10.49
N LEU A 13 -14.86 11.15 -11.79
CA LEU A 13 -13.99 11.74 -12.81
C LEU A 13 -14.49 13.15 -13.20
N PRO A 14 -13.62 14.01 -13.76
CA PRO A 14 -14.00 15.37 -14.18
C PRO A 14 -15.15 15.43 -15.20
N ASP A 15 -15.34 14.38 -15.99
CA ASP A 15 -16.39 14.26 -17.00
C ASP A 15 -17.70 13.65 -16.48
N SER A 16 -17.88 13.62 -15.15
CA SER A 16 -19.05 13.06 -14.45
C SER A 16 -19.19 11.54 -14.55
N ARG A 17 -18.25 10.82 -15.19
CA ARG A 17 -18.21 9.36 -15.09
C ARG A 17 -17.74 8.94 -13.69
N GLU A 18 -18.26 7.84 -13.19
CA GLU A 18 -17.77 7.20 -11.97
C GLU A 18 -16.96 5.94 -12.33
N ARG A 19 -15.90 5.67 -11.57
CA ARG A 19 -15.19 4.40 -11.56
C ARG A 19 -15.30 3.77 -10.19
N VAL A 20 -15.70 2.49 -10.15
CA VAL A 20 -15.90 1.74 -8.91
C VAL A 20 -14.96 0.56 -8.87
N PHE A 21 -14.19 0.44 -7.78
CA PHE A 21 -13.30 -0.68 -7.52
C PHE A 21 -13.73 -1.35 -6.23
N ASN A 22 -14.19 -2.60 -6.36
CA ASN A 22 -14.61 -3.43 -5.24
C ASN A 22 -13.47 -4.37 -4.86
N LEU A 23 -13.00 -4.27 -3.63
CA LEU A 23 -11.94 -5.10 -3.08
C LEU A 23 -12.52 -5.99 -1.99
N GLN A 24 -12.10 -7.25 -2.00
CA GLN A 24 -12.39 -8.21 -0.94
C GLN A 24 -11.07 -8.75 -0.41
N LEU A 25 -10.90 -8.66 0.90
CA LEU A 25 -9.72 -9.16 1.59
C LEU A 25 -10.14 -10.26 2.55
N ASP A 26 -9.32 -11.29 2.63
CA ASP A 26 -9.45 -12.29 3.68
C ASP A 26 -9.34 -11.61 5.05
N HIS A 27 -10.23 -12.00 5.97
CA HIS A 27 -10.36 -11.32 7.24
C HIS A 27 -9.05 -11.34 8.04
N ASP A 28 -8.43 -12.50 8.18
CA ASP A 28 -7.30 -12.66 9.10
C ASP A 28 -5.97 -12.31 8.45
N THR A 29 -5.82 -12.63 7.17
CA THR A 29 -4.55 -12.44 6.44
C THR A 29 -4.49 -11.12 5.68
N ALA A 30 -5.61 -10.42 5.49
CA ALA A 30 -5.73 -9.23 4.64
C ALA A 30 -5.18 -9.43 3.22
N GLN A 31 -5.21 -10.66 2.70
CA GLN A 31 -4.88 -10.93 1.32
C GLN A 31 -6.09 -10.69 0.42
N LEU A 32 -5.88 -10.11 -0.76
CA LEU A 32 -6.95 -10.00 -1.75
C LEU A 32 -7.45 -11.39 -2.15
N THR A 33 -8.76 -11.58 -2.12
CA THR A 33 -9.40 -12.86 -2.46
C THR A 33 -9.97 -12.89 -3.88
N SER A 34 -10.02 -11.75 -4.56
CA SER A 34 -10.46 -11.67 -5.94
C SER A 34 -9.53 -12.48 -6.85
N ALA A 35 -10.13 -13.37 -7.64
CA ALA A 35 -9.39 -14.14 -8.63
C ALA A 35 -8.77 -13.19 -9.66
N PRO A 36 -7.48 -13.35 -10.00
CA PRO A 36 -6.86 -12.66 -11.12
C PRO A 36 -7.61 -12.89 -12.43
N ASP A 37 -7.41 -11.97 -13.38
CA ASP A 37 -7.79 -12.19 -14.77
C ASP A 37 -7.18 -13.52 -15.29
N PRO A 38 -7.97 -14.43 -15.90
CA PRO A 38 -7.44 -15.67 -16.49
C PRO A 38 -6.42 -15.42 -17.61
N ASN A 39 -6.45 -14.25 -18.26
CA ASN A 39 -5.56 -13.85 -19.33
C ASN A 39 -4.82 -12.55 -18.99
N PRO A 40 -3.93 -12.58 -17.98
CA PRO A 40 -3.29 -11.37 -17.51
C PRO A 40 -2.31 -10.82 -18.56
N PRO A 41 -2.16 -9.49 -18.67
CA PRO A 41 -1.25 -8.87 -19.63
C PRO A 41 0.20 -9.33 -19.45
N ALA A 42 0.97 -9.38 -20.55
CA ALA A 42 2.36 -9.83 -20.54
C ALA A 42 3.26 -9.06 -19.55
N TRP A 43 2.99 -7.77 -19.32
CA TRP A 43 3.77 -6.96 -18.38
C TRP A 43 3.64 -7.43 -16.91
N THR A 44 2.66 -8.28 -16.60
CA THR A 44 2.47 -8.87 -15.26
C THR A 44 3.39 -10.07 -15.02
N GLU A 45 4.01 -10.65 -16.06
CA GLU A 45 4.93 -11.78 -15.92
C GLU A 45 6.11 -11.44 -15.00
N LEU A 46 6.54 -12.38 -14.16
CA LEU A 46 7.55 -12.11 -13.15
C LEU A 46 8.88 -11.59 -13.74
N PRO A 47 9.40 -12.10 -14.87
CA PRO A 47 10.65 -11.60 -15.46
C PRO A 47 10.56 -10.17 -16.02
N PHE A 48 9.37 -9.69 -16.39
CA PHE A 48 9.20 -8.39 -17.03
C PHE A 48 9.46 -7.24 -16.05
N HIS A 49 10.62 -6.58 -16.10
CA HIS A 49 11.03 -5.59 -15.08
C HIS A 49 10.86 -6.13 -13.64
N GLN A 50 11.42 -7.31 -13.37
CA GLN A 50 11.49 -7.86 -12.01
C GLN A 50 12.22 -6.89 -11.07
N CYS A 51 11.69 -6.67 -9.87
CA CYS A 51 12.34 -5.81 -8.88
C CYS A 51 13.67 -6.43 -8.40
N ALA A 52 14.64 -5.58 -8.09
CA ALA A 52 15.93 -6.03 -7.55
C ALA A 52 15.74 -6.75 -6.21
N GLY A 53 16.36 -7.94 -6.07
CA GLY A 53 16.24 -8.75 -4.85
C GLY A 53 14.85 -9.37 -4.64
N CYS A 54 14.06 -9.55 -5.71
CA CYS A 54 12.79 -10.26 -5.66
C CYS A 54 12.99 -11.70 -5.12
N PRO A 55 12.25 -12.13 -4.08
CA PRO A 55 12.41 -13.46 -3.50
C PRO A 55 11.67 -14.55 -4.28
N LEU A 56 10.90 -14.18 -5.31
CA LEU A 56 10.12 -15.12 -6.10
C LEU A 56 10.96 -15.71 -7.23
N ASP A 57 10.83 -17.02 -7.41
CA ASP A 57 11.48 -17.79 -8.46
C ASP A 57 10.62 -17.82 -9.72
N ALA A 58 11.17 -17.35 -10.85
CA ALA A 58 10.47 -17.32 -12.13
C ALA A 58 10.10 -18.70 -12.67
N ALA A 59 10.78 -19.76 -12.25
CA ALA A 59 10.42 -21.14 -12.61
C ALA A 59 9.16 -21.62 -11.88
N LYS A 60 8.82 -21.03 -10.71
CA LYS A 60 7.69 -21.43 -9.87
C LYS A 60 6.54 -20.44 -9.89
N THR A 61 6.84 -19.18 -10.20
CA THR A 61 5.88 -18.09 -10.16
C THR A 61 5.89 -17.36 -11.49
N LYS A 62 4.85 -17.61 -12.29
CA LYS A 62 4.72 -17.05 -13.64
C LYS A 62 4.51 -15.54 -13.64
N HIS A 63 3.68 -15.03 -12.74
CA HIS A 63 3.31 -13.60 -12.67
C HIS A 63 3.72 -12.99 -11.33
N CYS A 64 4.13 -11.72 -11.36
CA CYS A 64 4.32 -10.92 -10.15
C CYS A 64 2.94 -10.71 -9.49
N PRO A 65 2.72 -11.12 -8.22
CA PRO A 65 1.41 -11.03 -7.59
C PRO A 65 0.88 -9.59 -7.53
N ALA A 66 1.75 -8.63 -7.23
CA ALA A 66 1.39 -7.21 -7.23
C ALA A 66 1.00 -6.71 -8.62
N ALA A 67 1.77 -7.06 -9.65
CA ALA A 67 1.48 -6.64 -11.02
C ALA A 67 0.15 -7.23 -11.51
N LEU A 68 -0.09 -8.49 -11.18
CA LEU A 68 -1.28 -9.24 -11.54
C LEU A 68 -2.55 -8.59 -10.99
N HIS A 69 -2.56 -8.19 -9.71
CA HIS A 69 -3.71 -7.49 -9.13
C HIS A 69 -3.83 -6.03 -9.59
N LEU A 70 -2.73 -5.35 -9.91
CA LEU A 70 -2.80 -3.99 -10.44
C LEU A 70 -3.37 -3.97 -11.86
N ALA A 71 -3.18 -5.03 -12.65
CA ALA A 71 -3.70 -5.12 -14.02
C ALA A 71 -5.22 -4.93 -14.10
N SER A 72 -5.97 -5.36 -13.09
CA SER A 72 -7.43 -5.22 -13.08
C SER A 72 -7.93 -3.80 -12.85
N ILE A 73 -7.06 -2.88 -12.41
CA ILE A 73 -7.46 -1.49 -12.11
C ILE A 73 -6.88 -0.48 -13.10
N ILE A 74 -5.77 -0.79 -13.78
CA ILE A 74 -5.02 0.16 -14.61
C ILE A 74 -5.88 0.74 -15.74
N ASP A 75 -6.67 -0.09 -16.42
CA ASP A 75 -7.55 0.36 -17.51
C ASP A 75 -8.65 1.31 -17.00
N GLY A 76 -9.04 1.20 -15.73
CA GLY A 76 -10.03 2.07 -15.09
C GLY A 76 -9.61 3.54 -15.03
N PHE A 77 -8.30 3.81 -15.12
CA PHE A 77 -7.70 5.15 -15.00
C PHE A 77 -6.96 5.60 -16.27
N ALA A 78 -7.15 4.91 -17.39
CA ALA A 78 -6.47 5.21 -18.66
C ALA A 78 -6.85 6.58 -19.28
N ASP A 79 -7.87 7.26 -18.74
CA ASP A 79 -8.32 8.59 -19.19
C ASP A 79 -7.89 9.73 -18.26
N LEU A 80 -7.19 9.44 -17.16
CA LEU A 80 -6.83 10.44 -16.15
C LEU A 80 -5.39 10.93 -16.29
N VAL A 81 -5.20 12.23 -16.09
CA VAL A 81 -3.89 12.89 -15.94
C VAL A 81 -3.56 13.02 -14.46
N SER A 82 -2.28 12.92 -14.09
CA SER A 82 -1.82 12.84 -12.69
C SER A 82 -2.41 13.90 -11.76
N TYR A 83 -2.50 15.14 -12.23
CA TYR A 83 -2.91 16.31 -11.45
C TYR A 83 -4.42 16.61 -11.54
N ASP A 84 -5.20 15.77 -12.24
CA ASP A 84 -6.65 15.93 -12.29
C ASP A 84 -7.23 15.86 -10.88
N THR A 85 -8.04 16.84 -10.51
CA THR A 85 -8.74 16.83 -9.23
C THR A 85 -9.93 15.88 -9.32
N VAL A 86 -9.91 14.85 -8.49
CA VAL A 86 -10.97 13.84 -8.40
C VAL A 86 -11.59 13.84 -7.00
N ARG A 87 -12.89 13.54 -6.93
CA ARG A 87 -13.56 13.25 -5.67
C ARG A 87 -13.58 11.74 -5.48
N VAL A 88 -13.06 11.28 -4.36
CA VAL A 88 -12.99 9.85 -4.04
C VAL A 88 -13.76 9.56 -2.77
N THR A 89 -14.57 8.50 -2.80
CA THR A 89 -15.22 7.92 -1.64
C THR A 89 -14.70 6.50 -1.44
N VAL A 90 -14.21 6.21 -0.24
CA VAL A 90 -13.76 4.88 0.16
C VAL A 90 -14.67 4.38 1.26
N GLU A 91 -15.39 3.31 1.00
CA GLU A 91 -16.35 2.70 1.92
C GLU A 91 -15.76 1.40 2.47
N SER A 92 -15.67 1.26 3.80
CA SER A 92 -15.42 0.00 4.51
C SER A 92 -16.64 -0.33 5.39
N GLU A 93 -16.57 -1.42 6.15
CA GLU A 93 -17.64 -1.80 7.07
C GLU A 93 -17.84 -0.75 8.18
N GLU A 94 -16.75 -0.13 8.64
CA GLU A 94 -16.74 0.74 9.81
C GLU A 94 -16.97 2.22 9.46
N ARG A 95 -16.66 2.65 8.23
CA ARG A 95 -16.68 4.07 7.84
C ARG A 95 -16.69 4.29 6.33
N SER A 96 -17.12 5.49 5.95
CA SER A 96 -16.88 6.06 4.63
C SER A 96 -15.96 7.28 4.74
N VAL A 97 -14.86 7.29 3.98
CA VAL A 97 -13.92 8.41 3.90
C VAL A 97 -14.08 9.09 2.54
N ILE A 98 -14.30 10.40 2.55
CA ILE A 98 -14.49 11.19 1.34
C ILE A 98 -13.41 12.27 1.27
N ALA A 99 -12.75 12.39 0.13
CA ALA A 99 -11.76 13.44 -0.09
C ALA A 99 -11.77 13.92 -1.54
N THR A 100 -11.34 15.16 -1.75
CA THR A 100 -11.09 15.75 -3.07
C THR A 100 -9.59 16.02 -3.17
N LEU A 101 -8.91 15.32 -4.08
CA LEU A 101 -7.45 15.29 -4.20
C LEU A 101 -7.01 14.97 -5.63
N SER A 102 -5.71 14.97 -5.91
CA SER A 102 -5.20 14.64 -7.24
C SER A 102 -5.41 13.15 -7.60
N ALA A 103 -5.58 12.86 -8.88
CA ALA A 103 -5.73 11.49 -9.38
C ALA A 103 -4.55 10.59 -8.96
N GLN A 104 -3.32 11.11 -8.97
CA GLN A 104 -2.14 10.36 -8.52
C GLN A 104 -2.18 10.00 -7.03
N GLN A 105 -2.71 10.87 -6.16
CA GLN A 105 -2.85 10.59 -4.72
C GLN A 105 -3.95 9.54 -4.48
N ALA A 106 -5.05 9.61 -5.25
CA ALA A 106 -6.13 8.65 -5.19
C ALA A 106 -5.66 7.25 -5.60
N LEU A 107 -4.94 7.20 -6.73
CA LEU A 107 -4.30 6.00 -7.24
C LEU A 107 -3.25 5.46 -6.28
N ALA A 108 -2.39 6.30 -5.69
CA ALA A 108 -1.38 5.86 -4.73
C ALA A 108 -2.03 5.14 -3.53
N SER A 109 -3.12 5.68 -2.99
CA SER A 109 -3.88 5.04 -1.91
C SER A 109 -4.43 3.66 -2.31
N LEU A 110 -5.06 3.56 -3.49
CA LEU A 110 -5.64 2.30 -3.98
C LEU A 110 -4.54 1.27 -4.31
N MET A 111 -3.51 1.68 -5.02
CA MET A 111 -2.40 0.82 -5.46
C MET A 111 -1.58 0.34 -4.26
N GLY A 112 -1.32 1.20 -3.27
CA GLY A 112 -0.63 0.80 -2.04
C GLY A 112 -1.38 -0.30 -1.28
N LEU A 113 -2.70 -0.16 -1.15
CA LEU A 113 -3.57 -1.19 -0.58
C LEU A 113 -3.50 -2.51 -1.35
N ILE A 114 -3.61 -2.45 -2.68
CA ILE A 114 -3.54 -3.64 -3.55
C ILE A 114 -2.18 -4.31 -3.41
N MET A 115 -1.08 -3.56 -3.48
CA MET A 115 0.27 -4.10 -3.39
C MET A 115 0.51 -4.78 -2.04
N ALA A 116 0.12 -4.16 -0.92
CA ALA A 116 0.24 -4.75 0.42
C ALA A 116 -0.55 -6.07 0.56
N SER A 117 -1.67 -6.18 -0.15
CA SER A 117 -2.61 -7.30 -0.07
C SER A 117 -2.42 -8.36 -1.17
N SER A 118 -1.52 -8.12 -2.12
CA SER A 118 -1.39 -8.89 -3.38
C SER A 118 -0.79 -10.29 -3.26
N GLY A 119 -0.25 -10.66 -2.11
CA GLY A 119 0.56 -11.88 -1.96
C GLY A 119 2.05 -11.72 -2.31
N CYS A 120 2.50 -10.53 -2.73
CA CYS A 120 3.93 -10.26 -2.88
C CYS A 120 4.66 -10.32 -1.51
N PRO A 121 5.73 -11.14 -1.35
CA PRO A 121 6.38 -11.31 -0.06
C PRO A 121 7.04 -10.03 0.49
N ARG A 122 7.48 -9.13 -0.39
CA ARG A 122 8.14 -7.86 0.02
C ARG A 122 7.16 -6.83 0.58
N THR A 123 5.92 -6.84 0.10
CA THR A 123 4.88 -5.88 0.54
C THR A 123 3.97 -6.46 1.62
N ALA A 124 4.03 -7.78 1.85
CA ALA A 124 3.21 -8.50 2.83
C ALA A 124 3.36 -7.98 4.26
N VAL A 125 4.49 -7.36 4.61
CA VAL A 125 4.70 -6.74 5.93
C VAL A 125 3.73 -5.58 6.21
N PHE A 126 3.18 -4.96 5.15
CA PHE A 126 2.19 -3.87 5.26
C PHE A 126 0.73 -4.36 5.34
N ARG A 127 0.49 -5.69 5.44
CA ARG A 127 -0.87 -6.24 5.61
C ARG A 127 -1.63 -5.68 6.83
N PRO A 128 -1.01 -5.38 7.98
CA PRO A 128 -1.73 -4.69 9.06
C PRO A 128 -2.31 -3.34 8.61
N MET A 129 -1.58 -2.58 7.76
CA MET A 129 -2.09 -1.34 7.18
C MET A 129 -3.21 -1.59 6.18
N ALA A 130 -3.18 -2.71 5.44
CA ALA A 130 -4.28 -3.09 4.55
C ALA A 130 -5.54 -3.52 5.32
N ARG A 131 -5.38 -4.27 6.42
CA ARG A 131 -6.50 -4.64 7.31
C ARG A 131 -7.16 -3.42 7.94
N PHE A 132 -6.34 -2.49 8.42
CA PHE A 132 -6.80 -1.23 9.00
C PHE A 132 -6.58 -0.08 8.03
N HIS A 133 -7.08 -0.24 6.80
CA HIS A 133 -6.83 0.72 5.73
C HIS A 133 -7.36 2.12 6.09
N LEU A 134 -6.47 3.10 6.01
CA LEU A 134 -6.79 4.52 6.08
C LEU A 134 -6.36 5.11 4.73
N PRO A 135 -7.30 5.50 3.87
CA PRO A 135 -6.97 6.12 2.60
C PRO A 135 -6.49 7.56 2.80
N PHE A 136 -5.66 8.04 1.87
CA PHE A 136 -5.21 9.43 1.80
C PHE A 136 -4.47 9.94 3.06
N SER A 137 -3.77 9.04 3.77
CA SER A 137 -2.99 9.40 4.97
C SER A 137 -1.95 10.49 4.67
N SER A 138 -1.85 11.45 5.57
CA SER A 138 -0.73 12.39 5.65
C SER A 138 0.59 11.69 5.98
N GLU A 139 1.70 12.41 5.90
CA GLU A 139 3.03 11.92 6.27
C GLU A 139 3.09 11.48 7.74
N SER A 140 2.58 12.32 8.66
CA SER A 140 2.53 12.01 10.10
C SER A 140 1.63 10.82 10.41
N GLU A 141 0.48 10.68 9.75
CA GLU A 141 -0.39 9.51 9.90
C GLU A 141 0.28 8.25 9.36
N THR A 142 0.99 8.34 8.23
CA THR A 142 1.73 7.21 7.65
C THR A 142 2.83 6.76 8.59
N ALA A 143 3.66 7.68 9.08
CA ALA A 143 4.73 7.42 10.03
C ALA A 143 4.21 6.79 11.33
N TYR A 144 3.18 7.39 11.94
CA TYR A 144 2.55 6.86 13.13
C TYR A 144 2.02 5.43 12.92
N ARG A 145 1.29 5.18 11.82
CA ARG A 145 0.73 3.85 11.53
C ARG A 145 1.81 2.81 11.29
N VAL A 146 2.88 3.16 10.59
CA VAL A 146 4.01 2.26 10.31
C VAL A 146 4.74 1.90 11.59
N ALA A 147 5.08 2.89 12.42
CA ALA A 147 5.72 2.65 13.71
C ALA A 147 4.82 1.83 14.62
N ALA A 148 3.53 2.18 14.73
CA ALA A 148 2.57 1.46 15.55
C ALA A 148 2.42 0.00 15.10
N MET A 149 2.20 -0.28 13.80
CA MET A 149 2.10 -1.67 13.33
C MET A 149 3.37 -2.46 13.59
N TYR A 150 4.54 -1.82 13.45
CA TYR A 150 5.82 -2.48 13.62
C TYR A 150 6.05 -2.81 15.09
N LEU A 151 5.88 -1.84 15.99
CA LEU A 151 6.05 -2.03 17.43
C LEU A 151 5.02 -3.01 18.01
N VAL A 152 3.79 -3.04 17.51
CA VAL A 152 2.80 -4.07 17.88
C VAL A 152 3.26 -5.46 17.42
N ALA A 153 3.83 -5.59 16.22
CA ALA A 153 4.41 -6.87 15.79
C ALA A 153 5.60 -7.29 16.67
N GLN A 154 6.46 -6.35 17.07
CA GLN A 154 7.55 -6.62 18.00
C GLN A 154 7.04 -7.01 19.40
N HIS A 155 5.94 -6.43 19.86
CA HIS A 155 5.28 -6.83 21.11
C HIS A 155 4.83 -8.30 21.06
N PHE A 156 4.19 -8.74 19.97
CA PHE A 156 3.83 -10.16 19.81
C PHE A 156 5.07 -11.06 19.77
N LYS A 157 6.11 -10.66 19.03
CA LYS A 157 7.38 -11.40 19.00
C LYS A 157 8.00 -11.56 20.39
N ALA A 158 7.97 -10.52 21.23
CA ALA A 158 8.46 -10.59 22.61
C ALA A 158 7.61 -11.51 23.48
N ARG A 159 6.28 -11.48 23.33
CA ARG A 159 5.36 -12.38 24.03
C ARG A 159 5.60 -13.85 23.70
N ASP A 160 6.06 -14.13 22.48
CA ASP A 160 6.42 -15.47 22.02
C ASP A 160 7.88 -15.85 22.34
N GLY A 161 8.57 -15.08 23.20
CA GLY A 161 9.92 -15.36 23.69
C GLY A 161 11.06 -14.88 22.78
N GLY A 162 10.75 -14.15 21.69
CA GLY A 162 11.76 -13.56 20.81
C GLY A 162 12.27 -12.20 21.29
N THR A 163 13.34 -11.69 20.66
CA THR A 163 13.85 -10.34 20.93
C THR A 163 13.12 -9.29 20.08
N ALA A 164 12.45 -8.34 20.73
CA ALA A 164 11.78 -7.21 20.11
C ALA A 164 12.79 -6.16 19.60
N ASP A 165 12.50 -5.59 18.43
CA ASP A 165 13.23 -4.46 17.85
C ASP A 165 12.48 -3.14 18.09
N LEU A 166 12.58 -2.59 19.31
CA LEU A 166 11.90 -1.35 19.69
C LEU A 166 12.55 -0.10 19.07
N ASP A 167 13.80 -0.21 18.62
CA ASP A 167 14.56 0.86 17.99
C ASP A 167 14.27 0.99 16.48
N LEU A 168 13.34 0.19 15.94
CA LEU A 168 12.97 0.18 14.51
C LEU A 168 14.14 -0.15 13.55
N LYS A 169 15.20 -0.82 14.03
CA LYS A 169 16.43 -1.04 13.24
C LYS A 169 16.20 -1.82 11.94
N ASN A 170 15.30 -2.81 11.96
CA ASN A 170 15.02 -3.60 10.76
C ASN A 170 13.97 -2.96 9.85
N LEU A 171 13.35 -1.85 10.25
CA LEU A 171 12.37 -1.13 9.43
C LEU A 171 13.03 -0.54 8.17
N GLU A 172 14.30 -0.13 8.26
CA GLU A 172 15.08 0.34 7.12
C GLU A 172 15.18 -0.72 6.02
N SER A 173 15.45 -1.98 6.38
CA SER A 173 15.53 -3.10 5.42
C SER A 173 14.19 -3.40 4.76
N VAL A 174 13.10 -3.28 5.50
CA VAL A 174 11.73 -3.38 4.95
C VAL A 174 11.53 -2.34 3.85
N TYR A 175 11.90 -1.09 4.11
CA TYR A 175 11.72 0.00 3.16
C TYR A 175 12.67 -0.04 1.97
N HIS A 176 13.90 -0.55 2.13
CA HIS A 176 14.78 -0.86 0.99
C HIS A 176 14.14 -1.87 0.04
N GLY A 177 13.50 -2.90 0.59
CA GLY A 177 12.72 -3.85 -0.19
C GLY A 177 11.54 -3.20 -0.91
N MET A 178 10.82 -2.32 -0.22
CA MET A 178 9.70 -1.56 -0.79
C MET A 178 10.15 -0.64 -1.94
N HIS A 179 11.27 0.06 -1.77
CA HIS A 179 11.85 0.92 -2.79
C HIS A 179 12.20 0.12 -4.07
N ALA A 180 12.81 -1.06 -3.92
CA ALA A 180 13.09 -1.94 -5.05
C ALA A 180 11.80 -2.39 -5.77
N VAL A 181 10.74 -2.72 -5.02
CA VAL A 181 9.43 -3.07 -5.57
C VAL A 181 8.82 -1.90 -6.34
N ASN A 182 8.78 -0.71 -5.75
CA ASN A 182 8.23 0.49 -6.38
C ASN A 182 8.96 0.84 -7.68
N ARG A 183 10.30 0.82 -7.69
CA ARG A 183 11.07 1.07 -8.93
C ARG A 183 10.78 0.05 -10.02
N GLY A 184 10.75 -1.24 -9.67
CA GLY A 184 10.40 -2.30 -10.62
C GLY A 184 8.98 -2.13 -11.17
N MET A 185 8.02 -1.82 -10.29
CA MET A 185 6.63 -1.60 -10.68
C MET A 185 6.47 -0.35 -11.55
N ALA A 186 7.15 0.76 -11.24
CA ALA A 186 7.14 1.96 -12.06
C ALA A 186 7.65 1.68 -13.48
N GLN A 187 8.71 0.85 -13.63
CA GLN A 187 9.20 0.43 -14.95
C GLN A 187 8.16 -0.41 -15.70
N ARG A 188 7.51 -1.37 -15.04
CA ARG A 188 6.42 -2.16 -15.63
C ARG A 188 5.31 -1.27 -16.17
N LEU A 189 4.85 -0.34 -15.34
CA LEU A 189 3.73 0.53 -15.66
C LEU A 189 4.08 1.55 -16.75
N ARG A 190 5.30 2.07 -16.78
CA ARG A 190 5.78 2.92 -17.89
C ARG A 190 5.80 2.18 -19.22
N ALA A 191 6.13 0.89 -19.21
CA ALA A 191 6.13 0.08 -20.43
C ALA A 191 4.70 -0.32 -20.86
N ALA A 192 3.76 -0.42 -19.92
CA ALA A 192 2.40 -0.90 -20.15
C ALA A 192 1.35 0.21 -20.39
N SER A 193 1.57 1.41 -19.83
CA SER A 193 0.61 2.52 -19.84
C SER A 193 1.18 3.73 -20.58
N ARG A 194 0.30 4.42 -21.33
CA ARG A 194 0.61 5.74 -21.90
C ARG A 194 0.36 6.88 -20.93
N GLN A 195 -0.43 6.66 -19.87
CA GLN A 195 -0.77 7.69 -18.91
C GLN A 195 0.21 7.74 -17.74
N ASP A 196 0.51 8.98 -17.35
CA ASP A 196 1.46 9.32 -16.31
C ASP A 196 0.89 9.12 -14.90
N ALA A 197 -0.43 9.28 -14.69
CA ALA A 197 -1.09 9.21 -13.39
C ALA A 197 -0.77 7.93 -12.60
N ILE A 198 -0.79 6.78 -13.29
CA ILE A 198 -0.54 5.46 -12.70
C ILE A 198 0.94 5.29 -12.33
N VAL A 199 1.84 5.81 -13.17
CA VAL A 199 3.28 5.79 -12.90
C VAL A 199 3.61 6.71 -11.74
N ASN A 200 3.05 7.93 -11.74
CA ASN A 200 3.28 8.94 -10.72
C ASN A 200 2.67 8.54 -9.36
N ALA A 201 1.60 7.76 -9.35
CA ALA A 201 1.09 7.13 -8.13
C ALA A 201 2.13 6.19 -7.47
N ILE A 202 2.82 5.36 -8.25
CA ILE A 202 3.91 4.53 -7.72
C ILE A 202 5.12 5.38 -7.31
N VAL A 203 5.45 6.43 -8.07
CA VAL A 203 6.53 7.37 -7.68
C VAL A 203 6.20 8.04 -6.35
N LEU A 204 4.95 8.44 -6.12
CA LEU A 204 4.50 9.00 -4.84
C LEU A 204 4.66 7.98 -3.71
N LEU A 205 4.30 6.70 -3.92
CA LEU A 205 4.57 5.63 -2.96
C LEU A 205 6.07 5.41 -2.73
N ASP A 206 6.90 5.64 -3.75
CA ASP A 206 8.35 5.52 -3.66
C ASP A 206 9.00 6.60 -2.80
N VAL A 207 8.45 7.83 -2.83
CA VAL A 207 8.86 8.92 -1.93
C VAL A 207 8.74 8.48 -0.48
N TYR A 208 7.61 7.86 -0.09
CA TYR A 208 7.44 7.33 1.27
C TYR A 208 8.44 6.22 1.60
N SER A 209 8.84 5.42 0.62
CA SER A 209 9.82 4.36 0.85
C SER A 209 11.23 4.88 1.17
N SER A 210 11.52 6.13 0.79
CA SER A 210 12.76 6.82 1.13
C SER A 210 12.62 7.73 2.36
N LEU A 211 11.48 8.44 2.47
CA LEU A 211 11.21 9.38 3.56
C LEU A 211 11.09 8.69 4.91
N VAL A 212 10.29 7.62 5.00
CA VAL A 212 10.03 6.94 6.27
C VAL A 212 11.32 6.45 6.94
N PRO A 213 12.19 5.65 6.31
CA PRO A 213 13.41 5.20 7.00
C PRO A 213 14.35 6.36 7.39
N ALA A 214 14.35 7.46 6.64
CA ALA A 214 15.21 8.62 6.94
C ALA A 214 14.68 9.50 8.07
N ALA A 215 13.36 9.66 8.19
CA ALA A 215 12.74 10.67 9.05
C ALA A 215 11.77 10.11 10.10
N ILE A 216 11.60 8.79 10.22
CA ILE A 216 10.60 8.21 11.13
C ILE A 216 10.78 8.69 12.58
N HIS A 217 12.01 8.77 13.09
CA HIS A 217 12.24 9.22 14.47
C HIS A 217 11.90 10.71 14.65
N GLU A 218 12.25 11.56 13.68
CA GLU A 218 11.93 12.99 13.70
C GLU A 218 10.41 13.19 13.69
N ILE A 219 9.70 12.50 12.79
CA ILE A 219 8.23 12.57 12.71
C ILE A 219 7.55 12.02 13.99
N LEU A 220 8.12 10.99 14.61
CA LEU A 220 7.62 10.47 15.89
C LEU A 220 7.86 11.43 17.06
N ASP A 221 8.98 12.14 17.07
CA ASP A 221 9.27 13.18 18.07
C ASP A 221 8.33 14.37 17.93
N GLU A 222 7.91 14.74 16.71
CA GLU A 222 6.91 15.79 16.47
C GLU A 222 5.55 15.47 17.11
N ILE A 223 5.11 14.20 17.05
CA ILE A 223 3.82 13.78 17.61
C ILE A 223 3.91 13.37 19.10
N LYS A 224 5.12 13.21 19.65
CA LYS A 224 5.36 12.81 21.04
C LYS A 224 4.59 13.63 22.09
N PRO A 225 4.37 14.96 21.95
CA PRO A 225 3.58 15.73 22.90
C PRO A 225 2.15 15.19 23.09
N ALA A 226 1.55 14.56 22.08
CA ALA A 226 0.21 13.97 22.17
C ALA A 226 0.14 12.76 23.12
N PHE A 227 1.29 12.17 23.47
CA PHE A 227 1.40 11.00 24.36
C PHE A 227 1.68 11.37 25.82
N ALA A 228 1.73 12.66 26.17
CA ALA A 228 2.11 13.11 27.52
C ALA A 228 1.33 12.42 28.64
N ALA A 229 0.02 12.20 28.47
CA ALA A 229 -0.80 11.52 29.47
C ALA A 229 -0.45 10.04 29.67
N LEU A 230 0.05 9.35 28.64
CA LEU A 230 0.51 7.96 28.73
C LEU A 230 1.94 7.85 29.26
N LEU A 231 2.74 8.90 29.12
CA LEU A 231 4.14 8.96 29.57
C LEU A 231 4.27 9.42 31.02
N SER A 232 3.28 10.12 31.56
CA SER A 232 3.21 10.45 32.98
C SER A 232 2.99 9.18 33.82
N GLU A 233 3.72 9.05 34.93
CA GLU A 233 3.46 7.99 35.89
C GLU A 233 2.03 8.13 36.45
N PRO A 234 1.28 7.03 36.62
CA PRO A 234 -0.02 7.08 37.28
C PRO A 234 0.17 7.55 38.73
N SER A 235 -0.54 8.63 39.09
CA SER A 235 -0.63 9.17 40.45
C SER A 235 -1.39 8.24 41.39
#